data_AF-A0A950IHI4-F1
#
_entry.id   AF-A0A950IHI4-F1
#
_cell.length_a   1.000
_cell.length_b   1.000
_cell.length_c   1.000
_cell.angle_alpha   90.00
_cell.angle_beta   90.00
_cell.angle_gamma   90.00
#
_symmetry.space_group_name_H-M   'P 1'
#
loop_
_entity.id
_entity.type
_entity.pdbx_description
1 polymer ?
#
loop_
_entity_poly.entity_id
_entity_poly.type
_entity_poly.pdbx_seq_one_letter_code
_entity_poly.pdbx_strand_id
1 'polypeptide(L)'
;EALRKARIHPIAVLAALTAYKAGRGARGTGQWTPVSAVVDALDAAFALALENVEPTGVRTLIGLDVSGSMSCGTIAGVPGLTPRVGAAAMALTTVRTEKDVHVMAFSEGFVPFAIGKGESVGSVVKRTEALPFMGTDCALPMLYAIEKRLAVDLFIVFTDSETWAGTVHADEALRRYREQSGIPAKLVVVGMTSNGFTIADPNDAGMLDVVGFDTAAPALIADFARMA
;
A
#
# COMPACT_ATOMS: atom_id res chain seq x y z
N GLU A 1 10.86 -14.00 -18.62
CA GLU A 1 12.33 -14.07 -18.45
C GLU A 1 13.02 -12.71 -18.39
N ALA A 2 12.83 -11.81 -19.36
CA ALA A 2 13.46 -10.49 -19.37
C ALA A 2 13.12 -9.62 -18.14
N LEU A 3 11.84 -9.57 -17.74
CA LEU A 3 11.40 -8.86 -16.52
C LEU A 3 12.14 -9.34 -15.25
N ARG A 4 12.34 -10.66 -15.13
CA ARG A 4 13.04 -11.29 -14.02
C ARG A 4 14.53 -10.94 -14.01
N LYS A 5 15.19 -11.04 -15.17
CA LYS A 5 16.61 -10.68 -15.32
C LYS A 5 16.87 -9.20 -15.00
N ALA A 6 15.94 -8.33 -15.40
CA ALA A 6 16.02 -6.90 -15.15
C ALA A 6 15.55 -6.48 -13.74
N ARG A 7 15.04 -7.42 -12.93
CA ARG A 7 14.47 -7.17 -11.59
C ARG A 7 13.48 -6.00 -11.58
N ILE A 8 12.65 -5.91 -12.62
CA ILE A 8 11.67 -4.83 -12.75
C ILE A 8 10.60 -5.01 -11.68
N HIS A 9 10.45 -4.01 -10.81
CA HIS A 9 9.44 -4.01 -9.77
C HIS A 9 8.04 -3.76 -10.37
N PRO A 10 6.97 -4.45 -9.91
CA PRO A 10 5.59 -4.24 -10.37
C PRO A 10 5.17 -2.78 -10.44
N ILE A 11 5.53 -1.99 -9.43
CA ILE A 11 5.21 -0.56 -9.36
C ILE A 11 5.80 0.25 -10.53
N ALA A 12 7.00 -0.09 -11.01
CA ALA A 12 7.58 0.56 -12.17
C ALA A 12 6.75 0.27 -13.44
N VAL A 13 6.24 -0.96 -13.57
CA VAL A 13 5.34 -1.33 -14.67
C VAL A 13 4.00 -0.61 -14.55
N LEU A 14 3.45 -0.49 -13.34
CA LEU A 14 2.20 0.25 -13.09
C LEU A 14 2.35 1.73 -13.44
N ALA A 15 3.47 2.35 -13.05
CA ALA A 15 3.77 3.74 -13.41
C ALA A 15 3.82 3.91 -14.94
N ALA A 16 4.51 3.01 -15.64
CA ALA A 16 4.58 3.01 -17.10
C ALA A 16 3.21 2.79 -17.76
N LEU A 17 2.42 1.83 -17.25
CA LEU A 17 1.05 1.56 -17.70
C LEU A 17 0.16 2.79 -17.57
N THR A 18 0.22 3.44 -16.41
CA THR A 18 -0.62 4.59 -16.09
C THR A 18 -0.23 5.80 -16.94
N ALA A 19 1.07 6.07 -17.05
CA ALA A 19 1.60 7.10 -17.94
C ALA A 19 1.21 6.87 -19.40
N TYR A 20 1.32 5.63 -19.89
CA TYR A 20 0.97 5.30 -21.28
C TYR A 20 -0.53 5.41 -21.55
N LYS A 21 -1.38 4.92 -20.64
CA LYS A 21 -2.84 5.04 -20.70
C LYS A 21 -3.31 6.50 -20.71
N ALA A 22 -2.55 7.41 -20.10
CA ALA A 22 -2.91 8.84 -20.08
C ALA A 22 -2.91 9.51 -21.46
N GLY A 23 -2.22 8.93 -22.47
CA GLY A 23 -2.23 9.44 -23.84
C GLY A 23 -1.55 10.80 -24.02
N ARG A 24 -0.80 11.28 -23.02
CA ARG A 24 -0.13 12.58 -23.04
C ARG A 24 1.08 12.64 -22.12
N GLY A 25 2.05 13.47 -22.47
CA GLY A 25 3.23 13.71 -21.64
C GLY A 25 2.91 14.46 -20.34
N ALA A 26 3.64 14.13 -19.26
CA ALA A 26 3.45 14.77 -17.95
C ALA A 26 3.87 16.25 -17.91
N ARG A 27 4.92 16.62 -18.66
CA ARG A 27 5.51 17.97 -18.70
C ARG A 27 5.59 18.58 -20.10
N GLY A 28 5.02 17.92 -21.11
CA GLY A 28 5.10 18.33 -22.52
C GLY A 28 3.74 18.28 -23.21
N THR A 29 3.68 18.80 -24.44
CA THR A 29 2.45 18.85 -25.25
C THR A 29 2.22 17.59 -26.09
N GLY A 30 3.15 16.64 -26.07
CA GLY A 30 3.06 15.40 -26.83
C GLY A 30 1.83 14.59 -26.40
N GLN A 31 1.04 14.17 -27.39
CA GLN A 31 -0.15 13.34 -27.21
C GLN A 31 -0.02 12.10 -28.09
N TRP A 32 -0.61 11.00 -27.63
CA TRP A 32 -0.69 9.75 -28.37
C TRP A 32 -2.01 9.05 -28.04
N THR A 33 -2.45 8.17 -28.93
CA THR A 33 -3.57 7.27 -28.66
C THR A 33 -3.01 5.98 -28.06
N PRO A 34 -3.41 5.59 -26.83
CA PRO A 34 -2.98 4.33 -26.23
C PRO A 34 -3.40 3.15 -27.10
N VAL A 35 -2.45 2.26 -27.40
CA VAL A 35 -2.73 1.02 -28.13
C VAL A 35 -3.15 -0.06 -27.14
N SER A 36 -4.32 -0.66 -27.34
CA SER A 36 -4.89 -1.70 -26.46
C SER A 36 -3.93 -2.87 -26.23
N ALA A 37 -3.29 -3.37 -27.28
CA ALA A 37 -2.32 -4.46 -27.16
C ALA A 37 -1.11 -4.12 -26.26
N VAL A 38 -0.66 -2.86 -26.26
CA VAL A 38 0.44 -2.41 -25.38
C VAL A 38 -0.03 -2.28 -23.94
N VAL A 39 -1.25 -1.78 -23.75
CA VAL A 39 -1.90 -1.74 -22.43
C VAL A 39 -2.02 -3.16 -21.86
N ASP A 40 -2.54 -4.10 -22.63
CA ASP A 40 -2.72 -5.49 -22.20
C ASP A 40 -1.36 -6.15 -21.89
N ALA A 41 -0.33 -5.86 -22.69
CA ALA A 41 1.03 -6.34 -22.45
C ALA A 41 1.64 -5.78 -21.17
N LEU A 42 1.39 -4.50 -20.85
CA LEU A 42 1.86 -3.87 -19.61
C LEU A 42 1.09 -4.39 -18.39
N ASP A 43 -0.22 -4.63 -18.50
CA ASP A 43 -1.03 -5.29 -17.46
C ASP A 43 -0.52 -6.73 -17.20
N ALA A 44 -0.20 -7.49 -18.26
CA ALA A 44 0.44 -8.80 -18.11
C ALA A 44 1.86 -8.72 -17.52
N ALA A 45 2.64 -7.71 -17.92
CA ALA A 45 3.97 -7.48 -17.36
C ALA A 45 3.92 -7.12 -15.88
N PHE A 46 2.90 -6.39 -15.42
CA PHE A 46 2.67 -6.14 -13.99
C PHE A 46 2.42 -7.45 -13.24
N ALA A 47 1.55 -8.31 -13.79
CA ALA A 47 1.28 -9.64 -13.22
C ALA A 47 2.55 -10.50 -13.12
N LEU A 48 3.38 -10.52 -14.16
CA LEU A 48 4.64 -11.28 -14.18
C LEU A 48 5.73 -10.65 -13.30
N ALA A 49 5.75 -9.32 -13.16
CA ALA A 49 6.70 -8.64 -12.29
C ALA A 49 6.46 -9.00 -10.81
N LEU A 50 5.23 -9.35 -10.44
CA LEU A 50 4.89 -9.78 -9.09
C LEU A 50 5.55 -11.10 -8.71
N GLU A 51 5.79 -11.99 -9.67
CA GLU A 51 6.51 -13.25 -9.44
C GLU A 51 7.99 -13.03 -9.08
N ASN A 52 8.53 -11.82 -9.32
CA ASN A 52 9.91 -11.49 -8.97
C ASN A 52 10.03 -10.95 -7.53
N VAL A 53 8.92 -10.73 -6.83
CA VAL A 53 8.93 -10.24 -5.45
C VAL A 53 9.13 -11.43 -4.52
N GLU A 54 10.23 -11.43 -3.77
CA GLU A 54 10.48 -12.46 -2.77
C GLU A 54 9.59 -12.22 -1.54
N PRO A 55 8.79 -13.21 -1.12
CA PRO A 55 7.99 -13.08 0.09
C PRO A 55 8.86 -12.88 1.32
N THR A 56 8.31 -12.17 2.29
CA THR A 56 8.85 -12.02 3.64
C THR A 56 8.43 -13.20 4.53
N GLY A 57 7.27 -13.79 4.25
CA GLY A 57 6.71 -14.90 5.03
C GLY A 57 6.04 -14.47 6.34
N VAL A 58 5.95 -13.16 6.59
CA VAL A 58 5.39 -12.60 7.83
C VAL A 58 3.88 -12.41 7.73
N ARG A 59 3.18 -12.51 8.86
CA ARG A 59 1.72 -12.30 8.94
C ARG A 59 1.43 -10.82 8.88
N THR A 60 0.74 -10.38 7.83
CA THR A 60 0.59 -8.95 7.54
C THR A 60 -0.86 -8.48 7.70
N LEU A 61 -1.06 -7.33 8.34
CA LEU A 61 -2.35 -6.64 8.34
C LEU A 61 -2.20 -5.28 7.66
N ILE A 62 -2.99 -5.06 6.62
CA ILE A 62 -3.01 -3.83 5.82
C ILE A 62 -4.26 -3.01 6.15
N GLY A 63 -4.06 -1.73 6.51
CA GLY A 63 -5.11 -0.72 6.58
C GLY A 63 -5.07 0.18 5.34
N LEU A 64 -6.14 0.17 4.54
CA LEU A 64 -6.30 1.01 3.37
C LEU A 64 -7.12 2.26 3.69
N ASP A 65 -6.50 3.42 3.52
CA ASP A 65 -7.21 4.68 3.44
C ASP A 65 -8.05 4.71 2.16
N VAL A 66 -9.38 4.85 2.32
CA VAL A 66 -10.34 4.90 1.22
C VAL A 66 -11.00 6.27 1.10
N SER A 67 -10.48 7.27 1.81
CA SER A 67 -10.99 8.64 1.81
C SER A 67 -10.96 9.28 0.43
N GLY A 68 -11.74 10.36 0.27
CA GLY A 68 -11.79 11.12 -0.97
C GLY A 68 -10.45 11.70 -1.40
N SER A 69 -9.60 12.12 -0.45
CA SER A 69 -8.30 12.72 -0.72
C SER A 69 -7.32 11.72 -1.38
N MET A 70 -7.48 10.41 -1.14
CA MET A 70 -6.75 9.36 -1.84
C MET A 70 -6.98 9.34 -3.36
N SER A 71 -8.05 9.97 -3.86
CA SER A 71 -8.30 10.13 -5.30
C SER A 71 -7.58 11.34 -5.92
N CYS A 72 -7.04 12.22 -5.09
CA CYS A 72 -6.42 13.48 -5.50
C CYS A 72 -4.89 13.36 -5.54
N GLY A 73 -4.27 14.14 -6.42
CA GLY A 73 -2.81 14.23 -6.51
C GLY A 73 -2.18 13.22 -7.47
N THR A 74 -0.86 13.24 -7.50
CA THR A 74 -0.05 12.41 -8.39
C THR A 74 1.18 11.95 -7.66
N ILE A 75 1.32 10.63 -7.56
CA ILE A 75 2.49 9.98 -7.01
C ILE A 75 3.63 10.01 -8.03
N ALA A 76 4.86 10.25 -7.57
CA ALA A 76 6.10 10.18 -8.37
C ALA A 76 6.07 11.02 -9.67
N GLY A 77 5.18 12.02 -9.75
CA GLY A 77 4.98 12.83 -10.96
C GLY A 77 4.36 12.08 -12.14
N VAL A 78 3.75 10.91 -11.93
CA VAL A 78 3.14 10.06 -12.96
C VAL A 78 1.65 10.38 -13.12
N PRO A 79 1.22 11.06 -14.21
CA PRO A 79 -0.17 11.45 -14.37
C PRO A 79 -1.12 10.25 -14.30
N GLY A 80 -2.13 10.34 -13.43
CA GLY A 80 -3.12 9.27 -13.22
C GLY A 80 -2.74 8.24 -12.16
N LEU A 81 -1.51 8.26 -11.63
CA LEU A 81 -1.11 7.44 -10.49
C LEU A 81 -1.46 8.16 -9.19
N THR A 82 -2.70 8.00 -8.72
CA THR A 82 -3.17 8.60 -7.47
C THR A 82 -2.77 7.76 -6.25
N PRO A 83 -2.77 8.33 -5.02
CA PRO A 83 -2.61 7.58 -3.75
C PRO A 83 -3.44 6.28 -3.70
N ARG A 84 -4.70 6.35 -4.11
CA ARG A 84 -5.60 5.19 -4.17
C ARG A 84 -5.09 4.10 -5.12
N VAL A 85 -4.62 4.47 -6.31
CA VAL A 85 -4.06 3.51 -7.27
C VAL A 85 -2.79 2.88 -6.72
N GLY A 86 -1.90 3.67 -6.11
CA GLY A 86 -0.70 3.17 -5.45
C GLY A 86 -0.99 2.20 -4.31
N ALA A 87 -1.89 2.58 -3.40
CA ALA A 87 -2.31 1.76 -2.26
C ALA A 87 -2.97 0.44 -2.70
N ALA A 88 -3.87 0.50 -3.69
CA ALA A 88 -4.52 -0.67 -4.26
C ALA A 88 -3.50 -1.63 -4.90
N ALA A 89 -2.52 -1.09 -5.63
CA ALA A 89 -1.47 -1.90 -6.25
C ALA A 89 -0.55 -2.54 -5.21
N MET A 90 -0.19 -1.82 -4.15
CA MET A 90 0.62 -2.36 -3.05
C MET A 90 -0.11 -3.46 -2.30
N ALA A 91 -1.36 -3.22 -1.89
CA ALA A 91 -2.15 -4.23 -1.19
C ALA A 91 -2.35 -5.48 -2.04
N LEU A 92 -2.66 -5.33 -3.34
CA LEU A 92 -2.74 -6.46 -4.26
C LEU A 92 -1.40 -7.19 -4.39
N THR A 93 -0.29 -6.45 -4.44
CA THR A 93 1.06 -7.03 -4.50
C THR A 93 1.34 -7.88 -3.26
N THR A 94 1.09 -7.34 -2.07
CA THR A 94 1.29 -8.05 -0.81
C THR A 94 0.40 -9.29 -0.72
N VAL A 95 -0.89 -9.18 -1.09
CA VAL A 95 -1.84 -10.32 -1.09
C VAL A 95 -1.42 -11.43 -2.05
N ARG A 96 -0.84 -11.08 -3.20
CA ARG A 96 -0.36 -12.08 -4.16
C ARG A 96 0.92 -12.76 -3.68
N THR A 97 1.81 -12.01 -3.04
CA THR A 97 3.15 -12.45 -2.63
C THR A 97 3.13 -13.23 -1.32
N GLU A 98 2.44 -12.71 -0.30
CA GLU A 98 2.38 -13.31 1.02
C GLU A 98 1.25 -14.32 1.15
N LYS A 99 1.40 -15.23 2.12
CA LYS A 99 0.41 -16.27 2.41
C LYS A 99 -0.65 -15.83 3.41
N ASP A 100 -0.26 -15.00 4.37
CA ASP A 100 -1.10 -14.56 5.48
C ASP A 100 -1.22 -13.04 5.48
N VAL A 101 -2.31 -12.55 4.88
CA VAL A 101 -2.58 -11.12 4.72
C VAL A 101 -4.03 -10.83 5.05
N HIS A 102 -4.24 -9.96 6.03
CA HIS A 102 -5.54 -9.35 6.31
C HIS A 102 -5.58 -7.96 5.70
N VAL A 103 -6.54 -7.69 4.81
CA VAL A 103 -6.73 -6.36 4.25
C VAL A 103 -8.01 -5.76 4.82
N MET A 104 -7.88 -4.54 5.32
CA MET A 104 -8.92 -3.77 6.00
C MET A 104 -9.00 -2.38 5.37
N ALA A 105 -10.13 -1.70 5.51
CA ALA A 105 -10.35 -0.34 5.02
C ALA A 105 -10.84 0.59 6.13
N PHE A 106 -10.40 1.85 6.12
CA PHE A 106 -10.90 2.93 6.98
C PHE A 106 -12.20 3.51 6.41
N SER A 107 -13.32 2.83 6.67
CA SER A 107 -14.65 3.11 6.11
C SER A 107 -15.63 3.60 7.18
N GLU A 108 -16.85 3.06 7.28
CA GLU A 108 -17.72 3.21 8.46
C GLU A 108 -17.16 2.39 9.65
N GLY A 109 -15.95 2.72 10.09
CA GLY A 109 -15.13 1.92 10.99
C GLY A 109 -13.99 1.20 10.26
N PHE A 110 -13.30 0.32 10.98
CA PHE A 110 -12.21 -0.49 10.43
C PHE A 110 -12.75 -1.84 9.96
N VAL A 111 -13.05 -1.94 8.66
CA VAL A 111 -13.85 -3.05 8.10
C VAL A 111 -13.02 -3.97 7.19
N PRO A 112 -13.32 -5.27 7.12
CA PRO A 112 -12.64 -6.18 6.20
C PRO A 112 -12.81 -5.76 4.73
N PHE A 113 -11.71 -5.79 3.98
CA PHE A 113 -11.67 -5.49 2.55
C PHE A 113 -10.91 -6.59 1.82
N ALA A 114 -11.55 -7.74 1.62
CA ALA A 114 -10.91 -8.88 0.98
C ALA A 114 -10.52 -8.55 -0.48
N ILE A 115 -9.25 -8.76 -0.82
CA ILE A 115 -8.71 -8.67 -2.17
C ILE A 115 -8.42 -10.09 -2.67
N GLY A 116 -8.99 -10.47 -3.80
CA GLY A 116 -8.69 -11.73 -4.45
C GLY A 116 -7.34 -11.67 -5.17
N LYS A 117 -6.55 -12.76 -5.10
CA LYS A 117 -5.25 -12.86 -5.80
C LYS A 117 -5.37 -12.65 -7.32
N GLY A 118 -6.53 -12.96 -7.92
CA GLY A 118 -6.78 -12.75 -9.36
C GLY A 118 -7.34 -11.37 -9.72
N GLU A 119 -7.63 -10.49 -8.76
CA GLU A 119 -8.19 -9.17 -9.07
C GLU A 119 -7.19 -8.27 -9.76
N SER A 120 -7.68 -7.33 -10.57
CA SER A 120 -6.88 -6.26 -11.16
C SER A 120 -6.81 -5.06 -10.23
N VAL A 121 -5.75 -4.24 -10.34
CA VAL A 121 -5.63 -2.98 -9.59
C VAL A 121 -6.86 -2.09 -9.81
N GLY A 122 -7.36 -2.00 -11.04
CA GLY A 122 -8.57 -1.23 -11.35
C GLY A 122 -9.84 -1.73 -10.66
N SER A 123 -9.99 -3.05 -10.47
CA SER A 123 -11.10 -3.64 -9.69
C SER A 123 -11.03 -3.20 -8.23
N VAL A 124 -9.85 -3.32 -7.63
CA VAL A 124 -9.59 -2.92 -6.24
C VAL A 124 -9.88 -1.43 -6.06
N VAL A 125 -9.40 -0.57 -6.95
CA VAL A 125 -9.67 0.88 -6.93
C VAL A 125 -11.16 1.18 -6.97
N LYS A 126 -11.91 0.60 -7.91
CA LYS A 126 -13.36 0.81 -8.02
C LYS A 126 -14.11 0.37 -6.76
N ARG A 127 -13.70 -0.74 -6.14
CA ARG A 127 -14.30 -1.22 -4.91
C ARG A 127 -13.99 -0.30 -3.73
N THR A 128 -12.77 0.21 -3.62
CA THR A 128 -12.44 1.20 -2.57
C THR A 128 -13.20 2.52 -2.75
N GLU A 129 -13.43 2.95 -3.99
CA GLU A 129 -14.17 4.18 -4.31
C GLU A 129 -15.67 4.08 -3.95
N ALA A 130 -16.24 2.89 -3.99
CA ALA A 130 -17.64 2.65 -3.65
C ALA A 130 -17.90 2.58 -2.14
N LEU A 131 -16.86 2.60 -1.30
CA LEU A 131 -17.00 2.55 0.16
C LEU A 131 -17.24 3.95 0.73
N PRO A 132 -18.07 4.07 1.79
CA PRO A 132 -18.02 5.25 2.65
C PRO A 132 -16.64 5.33 3.32
N PHE A 133 -16.26 6.50 3.83
CA PHE A 133 -14.96 6.71 4.44
C PHE A 133 -15.05 7.44 5.78
N MET A 134 -14.00 7.26 6.60
CA MET A 134 -13.75 8.02 7.82
C MET A 134 -12.31 8.54 7.82
N GLY A 135 -11.92 9.24 8.89
CA GLY A 135 -10.53 9.62 9.10
C GLY A 135 -9.62 8.41 9.33
N THR A 136 -8.38 8.50 8.86
CA THR A 136 -7.41 7.41 8.95
C THR A 136 -6.70 7.40 10.30
N ASP A 137 -7.25 6.64 11.25
CA ASP A 137 -6.63 6.40 12.56
C ASP A 137 -5.66 5.22 12.49
N CYS A 138 -4.37 5.53 12.48
CA CYS A 138 -3.29 4.55 12.38
C CYS A 138 -3.20 3.61 13.60
N ALA A 139 -3.90 3.88 14.70
CA ALA A 139 -3.97 2.96 15.84
C ALA A 139 -4.93 1.78 15.60
N LEU A 140 -5.97 1.95 14.76
CA LEU A 140 -7.03 0.96 14.56
C LEU A 140 -6.55 -0.41 14.09
N PRO A 141 -5.55 -0.56 13.19
CA PRO A 141 -5.03 -1.87 12.80
C PRO A 141 -4.57 -2.71 14.00
N MET A 142 -3.82 -2.12 14.93
CA MET A 142 -3.31 -2.79 16.11
C MET A 142 -4.43 -3.06 17.11
N LEU A 143 -5.32 -2.08 17.36
CA LEU A 143 -6.46 -2.26 18.27
C LEU A 143 -7.41 -3.36 17.78
N TYR A 144 -7.65 -3.42 16.47
CA TYR A 144 -8.44 -4.49 15.85
C TYR A 144 -7.78 -5.85 16.02
N ALA A 145 -6.47 -5.94 15.80
CA ALA A 145 -5.73 -7.19 15.99
C ALA A 145 -5.73 -7.66 17.46
N ILE A 146 -5.69 -6.74 18.43
CA ILE A 146 -5.89 -7.06 19.86
C ILE A 146 -7.29 -7.65 20.07
N GLU A 147 -8.33 -6.94 19.64
CA GLU A 147 -9.73 -7.33 19.87
C GLU A 147 -10.04 -8.69 19.26
N LYS A 148 -9.58 -8.92 18.02
CA LYS A 148 -9.79 -10.17 17.28
C LYS A 148 -8.77 -11.25 17.58
N ARG A 149 -7.77 -10.96 18.44
CA ARG A 149 -6.66 -11.86 18.79
C ARG A 149 -5.93 -12.38 17.55
N LEU A 150 -5.73 -11.51 16.57
CA LEU A 150 -4.98 -11.83 15.36
C LEU A 150 -3.49 -11.82 15.66
N ALA A 151 -2.77 -12.78 15.09
CA ALA A 151 -1.34 -12.85 15.17
C ALA A 151 -0.74 -12.17 13.92
N VAL A 152 -0.10 -11.02 14.13
CA VAL A 152 0.34 -10.09 13.09
C VAL A 152 1.77 -9.69 13.43
N ASP A 153 2.66 -9.88 12.47
CA ASP A 153 4.07 -9.50 12.57
C ASP A 153 4.31 -8.10 11.97
N LEU A 154 3.51 -7.72 10.96
CA LEU A 154 3.65 -6.46 10.24
C LEU A 154 2.29 -5.80 10.02
N PHE A 155 2.15 -4.59 10.53
CA PHE A 155 1.07 -3.67 10.21
C PHE A 155 1.53 -2.71 9.12
N ILE A 156 0.73 -2.53 8.06
CA ILE A 156 0.99 -1.56 7.00
C ILE A 156 -0.23 -0.66 6.86
N VAL A 157 -0.03 0.66 6.98
CA VAL A 157 -1.07 1.64 6.69
C VAL A 157 -0.72 2.38 5.40
N PHE A 158 -1.62 2.37 4.42
CA PHE A 158 -1.48 3.17 3.21
C PHE A 158 -2.43 4.36 3.29
N THR A 159 -1.89 5.57 3.33
CA THR A 159 -2.64 6.84 3.39
C THR A 159 -1.98 7.88 2.48
N ASP A 160 -2.64 8.97 2.16
CA ASP A 160 -2.05 10.05 1.35
C ASP A 160 -1.21 10.99 2.22
N SER A 161 -1.59 11.18 3.49
CA SER A 161 -0.87 11.75 4.64
C SER A 161 -1.82 12.43 5.66
N GLU A 162 -3.14 12.23 5.54
CA GLU A 162 -4.12 12.69 6.54
C GLU A 162 -4.33 11.64 7.61
N THR A 163 -3.47 11.63 8.64
CA THR A 163 -3.75 10.84 9.83
C THR A 163 -4.66 11.58 10.78
N TRP A 164 -5.74 10.92 11.16
CA TRP A 164 -6.58 11.38 12.25
C TRP A 164 -6.07 10.76 13.53
N ALA A 165 -5.45 11.55 14.41
CA ALA A 165 -5.10 11.10 15.75
C ALA A 165 -6.42 10.84 16.49
N GLY A 166 -6.78 9.56 16.63
CA GLY A 166 -7.84 9.15 17.53
C GLY A 166 -7.46 9.42 18.98
N THR A 167 -8.13 8.72 19.89
CA THR A 167 -7.83 8.85 21.33
C THR A 167 -6.55 8.12 21.75
N VAL A 168 -5.99 7.26 20.88
CA VAL A 168 -4.80 6.45 21.14
C VAL A 168 -3.80 6.69 20.01
N HIS A 169 -2.53 6.91 20.34
CA HIS A 169 -1.48 7.05 19.34
C HIS A 169 -1.03 5.69 18.79
N ALA A 170 -0.53 5.66 17.55
CA ALA A 170 -0.16 4.43 16.87
C ALA A 170 0.99 3.67 17.57
N ASP A 171 1.97 4.40 18.13
CA ASP A 171 3.07 3.84 18.93
C ASP A 171 2.53 3.16 20.21
N GLU A 172 1.57 3.80 20.88
CA GLU A 172 0.94 3.25 22.07
C GLU A 172 0.13 1.98 21.72
N ALA A 173 -0.64 2.01 20.64
CA ALA A 173 -1.40 0.86 20.17
C ALA A 173 -0.48 -0.33 19.78
N LEU A 174 0.65 -0.05 19.13
CA LEU A 174 1.65 -1.06 18.78
C LEU A 174 2.31 -1.68 20.02
N ARG A 175 2.69 -0.86 21.00
CA ARG A 175 3.21 -1.34 22.29
C ARG A 175 2.20 -2.24 23.01
N ARG A 176 0.94 -1.80 23.12
CA ARG A 176 -0.13 -2.60 23.72
C ARG A 176 -0.31 -3.94 22.99
N TYR A 177 -0.23 -3.95 21.66
CA TYR A 177 -0.31 -5.18 20.87
C TYR A 177 0.86 -6.13 21.17
N ARG A 178 2.10 -5.61 21.19
CA ARG A 178 3.30 -6.39 21.52
C ARG A 178 3.22 -6.99 22.93
N GLU A 179 2.80 -6.19 23.92
CA GLU A 179 2.64 -6.62 25.30
C GLU A 179 1.59 -7.75 25.45
N GLN A 180 0.45 -7.65 24.77
CA GLN A 180 -0.63 -8.63 24.90
C GLN A 180 -0.42 -9.90 24.07
N SER A 181 0.19 -9.77 22.89
CA SER A 181 0.39 -10.91 21.96
C SER A 181 1.72 -11.64 22.18
N GLY A 182 2.73 -10.97 22.77
CA GLY A 182 4.10 -11.45 22.83
C GLY A 182 4.83 -11.44 21.47
N ILE A 183 4.23 -10.85 20.44
CA ILE A 183 4.81 -10.79 19.09
C ILE A 183 5.59 -9.48 18.94
N PRO A 184 6.84 -9.49 18.44
CA PRO A 184 7.62 -8.29 18.17
C PRO A 184 7.13 -7.59 16.88
N ALA A 185 5.85 -7.23 16.85
CA ALA A 185 5.21 -6.70 15.66
C ALA A 185 5.76 -5.33 15.25
N LYS A 186 5.71 -5.03 13.96
CA LYS A 186 6.19 -3.76 13.40
C LYS A 186 5.07 -2.98 12.74
N LEU A 187 5.23 -1.67 12.65
CA LEU A 187 4.33 -0.77 11.95
C LEU A 187 5.07 -0.05 10.83
N VAL A 188 4.50 -0.08 9.63
CA VAL A 188 4.89 0.79 8.52
C VAL A 188 3.71 1.70 8.20
N VAL A 189 3.95 3.00 8.15
CA VAL A 189 2.98 3.94 7.56
C VAL A 189 3.55 4.50 6.27
N VAL A 190 2.81 4.29 5.18
CA VAL A 190 3.17 4.74 3.84
C VAL A 190 2.28 5.91 3.48
N GLY A 191 2.85 7.12 3.54
CA GLY A 191 2.22 8.33 3.07
C GLY A 191 2.52 8.55 1.60
N MET A 192 1.52 8.39 0.75
CA MET A 192 1.64 8.41 -0.70
C MET A 192 1.95 9.79 -1.27
N THR A 193 1.68 10.85 -0.50
CA THR A 193 2.04 12.23 -0.84
C THR A 193 3.00 12.80 0.22
N SER A 194 3.85 13.77 -0.16
CA SER A 194 4.76 14.39 0.80
C SER A 194 4.16 15.68 1.36
N ASN A 195 3.58 15.63 2.55
CA ASN A 195 3.16 16.83 3.27
C ASN A 195 3.90 17.03 4.61
N GLY A 196 4.92 16.21 4.91
CA GLY A 196 5.75 16.34 6.10
C GLY A 196 5.08 15.83 7.38
N PHE A 197 4.50 14.63 7.36
CA PHE A 197 3.98 13.96 8.55
C PHE A 197 5.06 13.12 9.26
N THR A 198 4.83 12.83 10.54
CA THR A 198 5.60 11.85 11.32
C THR A 198 4.63 11.12 12.23
N ILE A 199 4.51 9.81 12.05
CA ILE A 199 3.65 8.91 12.81
C ILE A 199 4.49 7.85 13.52
N ALA A 200 5.59 7.41 12.91
CA ALA A 200 6.57 6.56 13.54
C ALA A 200 7.30 7.31 14.66
N ASP A 201 7.34 6.73 15.86
CA ASP A 201 8.21 7.23 16.93
C ASP A 201 9.67 7.03 16.49
N PRO A 202 10.49 8.09 16.39
CA PRO A 202 11.90 7.97 16.00
C PRO A 202 12.74 7.12 16.96
N ASN A 203 12.23 6.82 18.17
CA ASN A 203 12.89 5.97 19.16
C ASN A 203 12.45 4.49 19.11
N ASP A 204 11.44 4.14 18.29
CA ASP A 204 10.98 2.75 18.14
C ASP A 204 11.51 2.14 16.83
N ALA A 205 12.48 1.25 16.94
CA ALA A 205 13.09 0.56 15.79
C ALA A 205 12.11 -0.35 15.03
N GLY A 206 10.93 -0.64 15.58
CA GLY A 206 9.87 -1.38 14.92
C GLY A 206 8.77 -0.49 14.33
N MET A 207 9.00 0.82 14.19
CA MET A 207 8.15 1.73 13.42
C MET A 207 8.93 2.35 12.24
N LEU A 208 8.26 2.50 11.09
CA LEU A 208 8.84 3.09 9.88
C LEU A 208 7.81 3.97 9.17
N ASP A 209 8.16 5.24 8.94
CA ASP A 209 7.43 6.10 8.02
C ASP A 209 8.09 6.05 6.63
N VAL A 210 7.29 5.74 5.61
CA VAL A 210 7.67 5.83 4.20
C VAL A 210 6.95 7.02 3.60
N VAL A 211 7.71 8.09 3.33
CA VAL A 211 7.17 9.34 2.78
C VAL A 211 7.36 9.38 1.27
N GLY A 212 6.25 9.57 0.57
CA GLY A 212 6.18 9.44 -0.87
C GLY A 212 6.14 7.98 -1.31
N PHE A 213 5.76 7.80 -2.57
CA PHE A 213 5.73 6.46 -3.16
C PHE A 213 6.64 6.43 -4.37
N ASP A 214 7.77 5.76 -4.17
CA ASP A 214 8.73 5.46 -5.22
C ASP A 214 8.78 3.94 -5.46
N THR A 215 9.53 3.55 -6.47
CA THR A 215 9.69 2.14 -6.85
C THR A 215 10.50 1.31 -5.84
N ALA A 216 11.13 1.94 -4.84
CA ALA A 216 11.97 1.29 -3.84
C ALA A 216 11.21 0.97 -2.53
N ALA A 217 10.14 1.71 -2.23
CA ALA A 217 9.30 1.49 -1.05
C ALA A 217 8.94 0.01 -0.77
N PRO A 218 8.56 -0.81 -1.76
CA PRO A 218 8.20 -2.21 -1.50
C PRO A 218 9.37 -3.06 -1.00
N ALA A 219 10.58 -2.84 -1.54
CA ALA A 219 11.78 -3.53 -1.08
C ALA A 219 12.16 -3.10 0.34
N LEU A 220 12.05 -1.80 0.65
CA LEU A 220 12.28 -1.27 1.99
C LEU A 220 11.33 -1.88 3.03
N ILE A 221 10.05 -1.99 2.70
CA ILE A 221 9.06 -2.62 3.58
C ILE A 221 9.40 -4.10 3.81
N ALA A 222 9.78 -4.81 2.75
CA ALA A 222 10.14 -6.23 2.86
C ALA A 222 11.41 -6.44 3.72
N ASP A 223 12.43 -5.62 3.52
CA ASP A 223 13.67 -5.70 4.31
C ASP A 223 13.41 -5.33 5.77
N PHE A 224 12.65 -4.26 6.01
CA PHE A 224 12.22 -3.87 7.36
C PHE A 224 11.44 -4.97 8.07
N ALA A 225 10.53 -5.64 7.36
CA ALA A 225 9.77 -6.76 7.90
C ALA A 225 10.68 -7.91 8.37
N ARG A 226 11.76 -8.19 7.63
CA ARG A 226 12.70 -9.29 7.90
C ARG A 226 13.70 -9.02 9.03
N MET A 227 13.90 -7.77 9.43
CA MET A 227 14.85 -7.45 10.51
C MET A 227 14.46 -8.16 11.82
N ALA A 228 15.44 -8.69 12.55
CA ALA A 228 15.21 -9.35 13.84
C ALA A 228 15.13 -8.34 14.98
#